data_AF-A0A845KHH4-F1
#
_entry.id   AF-A0A845KHH4-F1
#
_cell.length_a   1.000
_cell.length_b   1.000
_cell.length_c   1.000
_cell.angle_alpha   90.00
_cell.angle_beta   90.00
_cell.angle_gamma   90.00
#
_symmetry.space_group_name_H-M   'P 1'
#
loop_
_entity.id
_entity.type
_entity.pdbx_description
1 polymer ?
#
loop_
_entity_poly.entity_id
_entity_poly.type
_entity_poly.pdbx_seq_one_letter_code
_entity_poly.pdbx_strand_id
1 'polypeptide(L)'
;MKMGMRKPSIKKSFKARTTGKAKRAVKKAVIPGYGKKGMGWVKDPKRAAYNKVYNKTTFGVNDVVRAASAGSSPKKKSSSSSQKSSVRSTSPSTSSKTVSSSQIKLDYNVLAKDKPTIAEPIIVGIIGIAIVLLISRFIGLLICIGALYLLYDYEHRSNTKDFISDEDFNNWLNVIRKYYGSIPDNTTYSQALDYTKKIMSDRYENLKKYYDELSNQKTLSQKHNLSLIENSNAVLDFEKYVTYKIADVRFLPDRIHHKYEQAIQNYIDVEYQKAADHAATLKTEKGKLNQIAKYKETVTENLSSICSNFSDYMNLKVDEDDFYLSE
;
A
#
# COMPACT_ATOMS: atom_id res chain seq x y z
N MET A 1 23.92 -30.37 36.77
CA MET A 1 24.14 -30.26 35.31
C MET A 1 24.81 -31.53 34.82
N LYS A 2 24.58 -31.96 33.58
CA LYS A 2 25.29 -33.11 32.98
C LYS A 2 26.57 -32.62 32.29
N MET A 3 27.65 -33.39 32.41
CA MET A 3 28.91 -33.19 31.68
C MET A 3 29.07 -34.33 30.66
N GLY A 4 29.61 -34.07 29.47
CA GLY A 4 29.92 -35.09 28.47
C GLY A 4 28.88 -35.31 27.37
N MET A 5 28.85 -36.52 26.78
CA MET A 5 28.05 -36.81 25.57
C MET A 5 26.54 -36.65 25.79
N ARG A 6 25.90 -35.86 24.93
CA ARG A 6 24.43 -35.72 24.87
C ARG A 6 23.82 -37.00 24.31
N LYS A 7 22.74 -37.48 24.92
CA LYS A 7 22.00 -38.66 24.41
C LYS A 7 21.43 -38.34 23.03
N PRO A 8 21.85 -39.03 21.95
CA PRO A 8 21.27 -38.83 20.64
C PRO A 8 19.84 -39.39 20.63
N SER A 9 18.95 -38.72 19.89
CA SER A 9 17.59 -39.23 19.68
C SER A 9 17.16 -38.92 18.26
N ILE A 10 17.03 -39.97 17.44
CA ILE A 10 16.74 -39.87 16.00
C ILE A 10 15.40 -39.17 15.77
N LYS A 11 14.36 -39.58 16.51
CA LYS A 11 13.02 -38.98 16.44
C LYS A 11 13.02 -37.47 16.72
N LYS A 12 13.73 -37.01 17.76
CA LYS A 12 13.80 -35.57 18.06
C LYS A 12 14.65 -34.81 17.05
N SER A 13 15.72 -35.43 16.54
CA SER A 13 16.57 -34.84 15.50
C SER A 13 15.77 -34.60 14.22
N PHE A 14 15.05 -35.62 13.74
CA PHE A 14 14.21 -35.52 12.54
C PHE A 14 13.10 -34.49 12.73
N LYS A 15 12.37 -34.55 13.86
CA LYS A 15 11.31 -33.57 14.18
C LYS A 15 11.83 -32.14 14.28
N ALA A 16 13.03 -31.93 14.81
CA ALA A 16 13.64 -30.61 14.89
C ALA A 16 14.01 -30.03 13.52
N ARG A 17 14.31 -30.89 12.53
CA ARG A 17 14.66 -30.54 11.15
C ARG A 17 13.45 -30.38 10.23
N THR A 18 12.36 -31.10 10.49
CA THR A 18 11.12 -31.05 9.68
C THR A 18 10.07 -30.13 10.31
N THR A 19 9.08 -30.68 11.01
CA THR A 19 7.92 -29.96 11.54
C THR A 19 8.32 -28.85 12.53
N GLY A 20 9.36 -29.07 13.33
CA GLY A 20 9.90 -28.08 14.25
C GLY A 20 10.56 -26.89 13.54
N LYS A 21 11.13 -27.08 12.35
CA LYS A 21 11.71 -26.00 11.55
C LYS A 21 10.60 -25.10 10.99
N ALA A 22 9.55 -25.70 10.41
CA ALA A 22 8.39 -24.97 9.91
C ALA A 22 7.71 -24.13 11.01
N LYS A 23 7.43 -24.73 12.19
CA LYS A 23 6.83 -24.01 13.32
C LYS A 23 7.69 -22.83 13.81
N ARG A 24 9.02 -22.95 13.79
CA ARG A 24 9.92 -21.84 14.17
C ARG A 24 9.94 -20.72 13.13
N ALA A 25 9.83 -21.05 11.84
CA ALA A 25 9.78 -20.07 10.76
C ALA A 25 8.52 -19.19 10.88
N VAL A 26 7.36 -19.82 11.07
CA VAL A 26 6.09 -19.10 11.30
C VAL A 26 6.19 -18.19 12.53
N LYS A 27 6.68 -18.71 13.66
CA LYS A 27 6.83 -17.89 14.89
C LYS A 27 7.79 -16.72 14.73
N LYS A 28 8.83 -16.85 13.90
CA LYS A 28 9.78 -15.77 13.61
C LYS A 28 9.14 -14.66 12.75
N ALA A 29 8.17 -15.02 11.90
CA ALA A 29 7.44 -14.07 11.08
C ALA A 29 6.33 -13.35 11.86
N VAL A 30 5.67 -14.04 12.79
CA VAL A 30 4.50 -13.51 13.51
C VAL A 30 4.87 -12.80 14.82
N ILE A 31 5.87 -13.28 15.57
CA ILE A 31 6.19 -12.75 16.90
C ILE A 31 7.41 -11.82 16.82
N PRO A 32 7.26 -10.50 17.04
CA PRO A 32 8.39 -9.59 17.05
C PRO A 32 9.39 -10.00 18.13
N GLY A 33 10.67 -10.02 17.77
CA GLY A 33 11.76 -10.42 18.67
C GLY A 33 11.98 -11.93 18.85
N TYR A 34 11.09 -12.80 18.37
CA TYR A 34 11.29 -14.25 18.46
C TYR A 34 12.48 -14.72 17.61
N GLY A 35 13.38 -15.52 18.20
CA GLY A 35 14.57 -16.05 17.53
C GLY A 35 15.71 -15.04 17.30
N LYS A 36 15.64 -13.83 17.88
CA LYS A 36 16.76 -12.87 17.89
C LYS A 36 17.80 -13.28 18.96
N LYS A 37 19.08 -13.00 18.69
CA LYS A 37 20.17 -13.25 19.65
C LYS A 37 19.95 -12.38 20.91
N GLY A 38 20.19 -12.93 22.09
CA GLY A 38 20.03 -12.21 23.36
C GLY A 38 18.64 -12.30 24.00
N MET A 39 17.57 -12.56 23.23
CA MET A 39 16.19 -12.57 23.73
C MET A 39 15.92 -13.59 24.84
N GLY A 40 16.71 -14.66 24.93
CA GLY A 40 16.63 -15.63 26.02
C GLY A 40 17.02 -15.04 27.38
N TRP A 41 17.94 -14.09 27.43
CA TRP A 41 18.35 -13.41 28.67
C TRP A 41 17.27 -12.44 29.17
N VAL A 42 16.54 -11.83 28.24
CA VAL A 42 15.43 -10.92 28.55
C VAL A 42 14.21 -11.70 29.04
N LYS A 43 13.88 -12.82 28.38
CA LYS A 43 12.65 -13.59 28.68
C LYS A 43 12.79 -14.53 29.86
N ASP A 44 13.92 -15.23 29.98
CA ASP A 44 14.16 -16.25 31.02
C ASP A 44 15.67 -16.40 31.28
N PRO A 45 16.26 -15.49 32.10
CA PRO A 45 17.70 -15.45 32.33
C PRO A 45 18.23 -16.71 33.01
N LYS A 46 17.46 -17.33 33.92
CA LYS A 46 17.84 -18.56 34.62
C LYS A 46 18.03 -19.71 33.63
N ARG A 47 17.09 -19.89 32.71
CA ARG A 47 17.18 -20.92 31.67
C ARG A 47 18.24 -20.61 30.63
N ALA A 48 18.45 -19.34 30.29
CA ALA A 48 19.51 -18.92 29.39
C ALA A 48 20.90 -19.25 29.96
N ALA A 49 21.14 -18.95 31.24
CA ALA A 49 22.37 -19.31 31.93
C ALA A 49 22.57 -20.83 31.97
N TYR A 50 21.53 -21.59 32.35
CA TYR A 50 21.60 -23.05 32.37
C TYR A 50 21.96 -23.64 31.00
N ASN A 51 21.27 -23.22 29.93
CA ASN A 51 21.53 -23.71 28.56
C ASN A 51 22.93 -23.34 28.08
N LYS A 52 23.46 -22.17 28.48
CA LYS A 52 24.81 -21.74 28.12
C LYS A 52 25.87 -22.64 28.75
N VAL A 53 25.74 -22.93 30.05
CA VAL A 53 26.66 -23.85 30.73
C VAL A 53 26.50 -25.26 30.17
N TYR A 54 25.27 -25.78 30.06
CA TYR A 54 24.98 -27.09 29.48
C TYR A 54 25.59 -27.26 28.09
N ASN A 55 25.50 -26.27 27.20
CA ASN A 55 26.08 -26.34 25.86
C ASN A 55 27.60 -26.31 25.84
N LYS A 56 28.24 -25.65 26.82
CA LYS A 56 29.71 -25.63 26.97
C LYS A 56 30.26 -26.91 27.59
N THR A 57 29.49 -27.54 28.48
CA THR A 57 29.95 -28.70 29.24
C THR A 57 29.55 -30.05 28.66
N THR A 58 28.73 -30.04 27.60
CA THR A 58 28.31 -31.24 26.88
C THR A 58 28.68 -31.15 25.40
N PHE A 59 28.85 -32.29 24.75
CA PHE A 59 29.12 -32.38 23.31
C PHE A 59 28.16 -33.41 22.68
N GLY A 60 27.76 -33.18 21.43
CA GLY A 60 26.88 -34.09 20.69
C GLY A 60 27.63 -34.92 19.64
N VAL A 61 26.97 -35.95 19.13
CA VAL A 61 27.49 -36.79 18.03
C VAL A 61 27.90 -35.95 16.81
N ASN A 62 27.16 -34.88 16.48
CA ASN A 62 27.53 -33.96 15.40
C ASN A 62 28.80 -33.15 15.70
N ASP A 63 29.09 -32.86 16.97
CA ASP A 63 30.30 -32.14 17.38
C ASP A 63 31.51 -33.08 17.28
N VAL A 64 31.33 -34.36 17.60
CA VAL A 64 32.33 -35.41 17.43
C VAL A 64 32.59 -35.69 15.94
N VAL A 65 31.55 -35.81 15.11
CA VAL A 65 31.71 -35.96 13.66
C VAL A 65 32.40 -34.74 13.05
N ARG A 66 32.08 -33.52 13.51
CA ARG A 66 32.77 -32.29 13.08
C ARG A 66 34.23 -32.26 13.53
N ALA A 67 34.54 -32.71 14.74
CA ALA A 67 35.91 -32.79 15.24
C ALA A 67 36.71 -33.88 14.50
N ALA A 68 36.09 -35.02 14.20
CA ALA A 68 36.69 -36.10 13.42
C ALA A 68 36.88 -35.71 11.94
N SER A 69 35.93 -34.97 11.34
CA SER A 69 36.06 -34.43 9.99
C SER A 69 36.98 -33.19 9.91
N ALA A 70 37.35 -32.61 11.05
CA ALA A 70 38.30 -31.49 11.15
C ALA A 70 39.74 -31.97 11.37
N GLY A 71 40.02 -33.27 11.23
CA GLY A 71 41.36 -33.84 11.10
C GLY A 71 42.04 -33.46 9.79
N SER A 72 42.21 -32.16 9.54
CA SER A 72 43.22 -31.56 8.66
C SER A 72 43.11 -30.03 8.73
N SER A 73 44.20 -29.41 9.20
CA SER A 73 44.53 -27.98 9.12
C SER A 73 44.06 -27.05 10.26
N PRO A 74 45.00 -26.39 10.98
CA PRO A 74 44.69 -25.25 11.82
C PRO A 74 44.60 -24.00 10.94
N LYS A 75 43.49 -23.24 10.99
CA LYS A 75 43.49 -21.89 10.38
C LYS A 75 42.73 -20.86 11.23
N LYS A 76 43.56 -20.06 11.89
CA LYS A 76 43.43 -18.66 12.33
C LYS A 76 42.02 -18.08 12.52
N LYS A 77 41.76 -17.63 13.76
CA LYS A 77 40.94 -16.45 14.03
C LYS A 77 41.55 -15.24 13.30
N SER A 78 40.85 -14.69 12.31
CA SER A 78 41.03 -13.31 11.90
C SER A 78 39.92 -12.46 12.52
N SER A 79 40.29 -11.73 13.56
CA SER A 79 39.65 -10.47 13.92
C SER A 79 39.99 -9.45 12.82
N SER A 80 39.00 -8.99 12.07
CA SER A 80 39.15 -7.77 11.26
C SER A 80 38.30 -6.67 11.86
N SER A 81 38.95 -5.93 12.76
CA SER A 81 38.68 -4.53 13.06
C SER A 81 38.69 -3.72 11.77
N SER A 82 37.58 -3.08 11.41
CA SER A 82 37.60 -1.97 10.46
C SER A 82 37.86 -0.69 11.24
N GLN A 83 38.97 -0.06 10.87
CA GLN A 83 39.57 1.09 11.51
C GLN A 83 38.68 2.33 11.43
N LYS A 84 38.66 3.01 12.57
CA LYS A 84 38.26 4.39 12.79
C LYS A 84 39.36 5.29 12.19
N SER A 85 39.04 6.13 11.22
CA SER A 85 39.89 7.27 10.86
C SER A 85 39.13 8.56 11.15
N SER A 86 39.60 9.22 12.20
CA SER A 86 39.31 10.62 12.52
C SER A 86 40.16 11.51 11.63
N VAL A 87 39.54 12.44 10.91
CA VAL A 87 40.19 13.71 10.56
C VAL A 87 39.23 14.82 10.93
N ARG A 88 39.70 15.65 11.85
CA ARG A 88 39.06 16.86 12.36
C ARG A 88 39.63 18.03 11.56
N SER A 89 38.76 18.82 10.94
CA SER A 89 39.05 20.19 10.54
C SER A 89 37.80 21.05 10.77
N THR A 90 37.97 22.03 11.65
CA THR A 90 37.20 23.27 11.87
C THR A 90 37.13 24.08 10.57
N SER A 91 36.01 24.65 10.10
CA SER A 91 35.25 25.81 10.62
C SER A 91 34.05 26.12 9.68
N PRO A 92 33.11 27.04 10.02
CA PRO A 92 31.71 26.98 9.58
C PRO A 92 31.40 27.84 8.34
N SER A 93 30.52 27.35 7.46
CA SER A 93 29.83 28.18 6.48
C SER A 93 28.42 27.69 6.20
N THR A 94 27.47 28.56 6.56
CA THR A 94 26.11 28.68 6.06
C THR A 94 25.99 28.33 4.58
N SER A 95 25.12 27.39 4.21
CA SER A 95 24.22 27.48 3.04
C SER A 95 23.37 26.22 2.87
N SER A 96 22.07 26.46 2.74
CA SER A 96 21.07 25.67 2.00
C SER A 96 21.12 24.15 2.12
N LYS A 97 20.36 23.59 3.07
CA LYS A 97 19.86 22.22 2.92
C LYS A 97 18.80 22.22 1.82
N THR A 98 19.21 21.84 0.62
CA THR A 98 18.33 21.25 -0.39
C THR A 98 17.64 20.05 0.25
N VAL A 99 16.32 20.13 0.38
CA VAL A 99 15.47 19.03 0.84
C VAL A 99 15.55 17.96 -0.23
N SER A 100 16.38 16.94 0.01
CA SER A 100 16.38 15.70 -0.75
C SER A 100 15.00 15.08 -0.63
N SER A 101 14.25 15.11 -1.72
CA SER A 101 12.97 14.44 -1.90
C SER A 101 13.18 12.94 -1.80
N SER A 102 13.14 12.43 -0.55
CA SER A 102 12.98 11.00 -0.32
C SER A 102 11.64 10.61 -0.94
N GLN A 103 11.69 9.87 -2.06
CA GLN A 103 10.52 9.29 -2.70
C GLN A 103 9.70 8.59 -1.62
N ILE A 104 8.55 9.17 -1.30
CA ILE A 104 7.64 8.61 -0.31
C ILE A 104 7.12 7.34 -0.95
N LYS A 105 7.48 6.19 -0.39
CA LYS A 105 6.91 4.93 -0.82
C LYS A 105 5.45 4.89 -0.37
N LEU A 106 4.56 5.31 -1.25
CA LEU A 106 3.12 5.23 -1.03
C LEU A 106 2.75 3.75 -0.88
N ASP A 107 2.14 3.41 0.25
CA ASP A 107 1.69 2.06 0.56
C ASP A 107 0.17 2.05 0.46
N TYR A 108 -0.35 1.38 -0.56
CA TYR A 108 -1.77 1.13 -0.74
C TYR A 108 -1.97 -0.26 -1.33
N ASN A 109 -3.06 -0.89 -0.93
CA ASN A 109 -3.42 -2.23 -1.34
C ASN A 109 -4.73 -2.19 -2.11
N VAL A 110 -4.81 -2.87 -3.26
CA VAL A 110 -6.09 -3.12 -3.91
C VAL A 110 -6.92 -4.08 -3.07
N LEU A 111 -8.23 -3.84 -2.99
CA LEU A 111 -9.19 -4.56 -2.16
C LEU A 111 -9.45 -5.99 -2.65
N ALA A 112 -9.46 -6.19 -3.97
CA ALA A 112 -9.85 -7.44 -4.61
C ALA A 112 -8.68 -8.06 -5.38
N LYS A 113 -8.60 -9.40 -5.45
CA LYS A 113 -7.55 -10.12 -6.19
C LYS A 113 -7.99 -10.45 -7.63
N ASP A 114 -7.03 -10.86 -8.46
CA ASP A 114 -7.29 -11.38 -9.80
C ASP A 114 -8.01 -12.73 -9.74
N LYS A 115 -9.05 -12.91 -10.58
CA LYS A 115 -9.74 -14.19 -10.68
C LYS A 115 -8.73 -15.28 -11.10
N PRO A 116 -8.73 -16.46 -10.45
CA PRO A 116 -7.86 -17.53 -10.85
C PRO A 116 -8.24 -17.97 -12.28
N THR A 117 -7.31 -17.84 -13.22
CA THR A 117 -7.50 -18.35 -14.57
C THR A 117 -7.29 -19.87 -14.55
N ILE A 118 -8.13 -20.63 -15.24
CA ILE A 118 -7.86 -22.05 -15.51
C ILE A 118 -6.63 -22.10 -16.40
N ALA A 119 -5.46 -22.32 -15.81
CA ALA A 119 -4.23 -22.38 -16.56
C ALA A 119 -4.28 -23.60 -17.51
N GLU A 120 -3.94 -23.43 -18.78
CA GLU A 120 -3.72 -24.52 -19.75
C GLU A 120 -2.96 -25.74 -19.18
N PRO A 121 -1.94 -25.61 -18.31
CA PRO A 121 -1.29 -26.76 -17.66
C PRO A 121 -2.19 -27.62 -16.77
N ILE A 122 -3.32 -27.10 -16.26
CA ILE A 122 -4.30 -27.91 -15.51
C ILE A 122 -5.03 -28.85 -16.47
N ILE A 123 -5.43 -28.34 -17.64
CA ILE A 123 -6.11 -29.11 -18.70
C ILE A 123 -5.14 -30.14 -19.32
N VAL A 124 -3.92 -29.71 -19.68
CA VAL A 124 -2.87 -30.59 -20.19
C VAL A 124 -2.43 -31.60 -19.11
N GLY A 125 -2.44 -31.21 -17.84
CA GLY A 125 -2.21 -32.10 -16.70
C GLY A 125 -3.25 -33.21 -16.61
N ILE A 126 -4.54 -32.89 -16.74
CA ILE A 126 -5.63 -33.87 -16.75
C ILE A 126 -5.47 -34.87 -17.91
N ILE A 127 -5.10 -34.39 -19.11
CA ILE A 127 -4.87 -35.24 -20.29
C ILE A 127 -3.61 -36.11 -20.11
N GLY A 128 -2.52 -35.56 -19.57
CA GLY A 128 -1.28 -36.28 -19.29
C GLY A 128 -1.44 -37.35 -18.20
N ILE A 129 -2.30 -37.12 -17.20
CA ILE A 129 -2.64 -38.09 -16.16
C ILE A 129 -3.34 -39.32 -16.74
N ALA A 130 -4.26 -39.13 -17.70
CA ALA A 130 -4.93 -40.23 -18.38
C ALA A 130 -3.95 -41.15 -19.11
N ILE A 131 -2.87 -40.59 -19.68
CA ILE A 131 -1.83 -41.34 -20.39
C ILE A 131 -0.89 -42.08 -19.41
N VAL A 132 -0.52 -41.46 -18.29
CA VAL A 132 0.42 -42.05 -17.30
C VAL A 132 -0.25 -43.13 -16.42
N LEU A 133 -1.56 -43.02 -16.17
CA LEU A 133 -2.34 -44.06 -15.47
C LEU A 133 -2.37 -45.40 -16.21
N LEU A 134 -2.18 -45.39 -17.54
CA LEU A 134 -2.07 -46.61 -18.35
C LEU A 134 -0.72 -47.34 -18.15
N ILE A 135 0.31 -46.64 -17.69
CA ILE A 135 1.69 -47.16 -17.61
C ILE A 135 2.08 -47.55 -16.18
N SER A 136 1.62 -46.82 -15.14
CA SER A 136 1.89 -47.21 -13.74
C SER A 136 0.81 -46.76 -12.74
N ARG A 137 0.20 -47.73 -12.05
CA ARG A 137 -0.93 -47.50 -11.14
C ARG A 137 -0.60 -46.64 -9.91
N PHE A 138 0.62 -46.76 -9.36
CA PHE A 138 1.02 -46.00 -8.16
C PHE A 138 1.41 -44.55 -8.45
N ILE A 139 2.15 -44.30 -9.53
CA ILE A 139 2.53 -42.93 -9.90
C ILE A 139 1.31 -42.14 -10.36
N GLY A 140 0.41 -42.77 -11.12
CA GLY A 140 -0.81 -42.13 -11.58
C GLY A 140 -1.72 -41.71 -10.42
N LEU A 141 -1.83 -42.53 -9.36
CA LEU A 141 -2.62 -42.19 -8.17
C LEU A 141 -2.10 -40.94 -7.45
N LEU A 142 -0.78 -40.79 -7.29
CA LEU A 142 -0.19 -39.59 -6.67
C LEU A 142 -0.45 -38.31 -7.50
N ILE A 143 -0.37 -38.41 -8.83
CA ILE A 143 -0.64 -37.27 -9.71
C ILE A 143 -2.14 -36.94 -9.69
N CYS A 144 -3.03 -37.93 -9.65
CA CYS A 144 -4.48 -37.72 -9.46
C CYS A 144 -4.80 -36.99 -8.15
N ILE A 145 -4.16 -37.35 -7.03
CA ILE A 145 -4.35 -36.63 -5.76
C ILE A 145 -3.90 -35.18 -5.90
N GLY A 146 -2.77 -34.93 -6.56
CA GLY A 146 -2.29 -33.57 -6.84
C GLY A 146 -3.27 -32.76 -7.70
N ALA A 147 -3.83 -33.37 -8.75
CA ALA A 147 -4.81 -32.73 -9.61
C ALA A 147 -6.14 -32.45 -8.88
N LEU A 148 -6.63 -33.39 -8.07
CA LEU A 148 -7.81 -33.20 -7.22
C LEU A 148 -7.59 -32.09 -6.19
N TYR A 149 -6.38 -31.98 -5.62
CA TYR A 149 -6.02 -30.88 -4.74
C TYR A 149 -6.02 -29.53 -5.48
N LEU A 150 -5.48 -29.48 -6.71
CA LEU A 150 -5.50 -28.25 -7.52
C LEU A 150 -6.92 -27.86 -7.95
N LEU A 151 -7.79 -28.84 -8.29
CA LEU A 151 -9.21 -28.60 -8.56
C LEU A 151 -9.94 -28.11 -7.32
N TYR A 152 -9.69 -28.73 -6.16
CA TYR A 152 -10.23 -28.27 -4.88
C TYR A 152 -9.75 -26.86 -4.54
N ASP A 153 -8.46 -26.55 -4.69
CA ASP A 153 -7.90 -25.22 -4.44
C ASP A 153 -8.45 -24.20 -5.44
N TYR A 154 -8.64 -24.56 -6.71
CA TYR A 154 -9.27 -23.71 -7.73
C TYR A 154 -10.74 -23.42 -7.39
N GLU A 155 -11.53 -24.44 -7.10
CA GLU A 155 -12.95 -24.32 -6.75
C GLU A 155 -13.15 -23.59 -5.41
N HIS A 156 -12.29 -23.89 -4.43
CA HIS A 156 -12.28 -23.18 -3.15
C HIS A 156 -11.96 -21.71 -3.35
N ARG A 157 -10.95 -21.38 -4.17
CA ARG A 157 -10.66 -19.99 -4.54
C ARG A 157 -11.87 -19.39 -5.26
N SER A 158 -12.35 -19.96 -6.37
CA SER A 158 -13.43 -19.36 -7.17
C SER A 158 -14.71 -19.09 -6.38
N ASN A 159 -14.99 -19.88 -5.34
CA ASN A 159 -16.17 -19.72 -4.49
C ASN A 159 -16.00 -18.66 -3.39
N THR A 160 -14.79 -18.17 -3.13
CA THR A 160 -14.57 -17.03 -2.24
C THR A 160 -14.86 -15.72 -2.97
N LYS A 161 -15.57 -14.78 -2.30
CA LYS A 161 -15.80 -13.41 -2.80
C LYS A 161 -14.54 -12.52 -2.71
N ASP A 162 -13.36 -13.13 -2.68
CA ASP A 162 -12.05 -12.44 -2.58
C ASP A 162 -11.60 -11.81 -3.91
N PHE A 163 -12.31 -12.11 -5.01
CA PHE A 163 -11.97 -11.70 -6.37
C PHE A 163 -12.89 -10.61 -6.90
N ILE A 164 -12.33 -9.74 -7.74
CA ILE A 164 -13.09 -8.70 -8.41
C ILE A 164 -14.04 -9.33 -9.44
N SER A 165 -15.28 -8.84 -9.52
CA SER A 165 -16.22 -9.27 -10.57
C SER A 165 -15.76 -8.71 -11.93
N ASP A 166 -16.21 -9.31 -13.05
CA ASP A 166 -15.82 -8.80 -14.37
C ASP A 166 -16.42 -7.40 -14.62
N GLU A 167 -17.61 -7.16 -14.08
CA GLU A 167 -18.26 -5.85 -14.08
C GLU A 167 -17.43 -4.81 -13.29
N ASP A 168 -17.04 -5.12 -12.05
CA ASP A 168 -16.20 -4.24 -11.25
C ASP A 168 -14.83 -4.02 -11.87
N PHE A 169 -14.25 -5.05 -12.52
CA PHE A 169 -12.98 -4.92 -13.23
C PHE A 169 -13.13 -3.97 -14.43
N ASN A 170 -14.19 -4.10 -15.22
CA ASN A 170 -14.48 -3.18 -16.32
C ASN A 170 -14.74 -1.76 -15.84
N ASN A 171 -15.47 -1.59 -14.73
CA ASN A 171 -15.68 -0.29 -14.09
C ASN A 171 -14.34 0.31 -13.64
N TRP A 172 -13.46 -0.49 -13.04
CA TRP A 172 -12.12 -0.05 -12.66
C TRP A 172 -11.28 0.37 -13.87
N LEU A 173 -11.31 -0.40 -14.98
CA LEU A 173 -10.64 -0.03 -16.23
C LEU A 173 -11.18 1.30 -16.80
N ASN A 174 -12.48 1.55 -16.71
CA ASN A 174 -13.08 2.81 -17.14
C ASN A 174 -12.59 4.00 -16.30
N VAL A 175 -12.47 3.81 -14.97
CA VAL A 175 -11.86 4.81 -14.10
C VAL A 175 -10.39 5.05 -14.48
N ILE A 176 -9.61 4.00 -14.77
CA ILE A 176 -8.23 4.14 -15.25
C ILE A 176 -8.19 4.95 -16.56
N ARG A 177 -9.09 4.65 -17.52
CA ARG A 177 -9.15 5.37 -18.80
C ARG A 177 -9.41 6.86 -18.63
N LYS A 178 -10.26 7.25 -17.66
CA LYS A 178 -10.53 8.65 -17.33
C LYS A 178 -9.25 9.44 -17.00
N TYR A 179 -8.28 8.81 -16.33
CA TYR A 179 -7.07 9.49 -15.84
C TYR A 179 -5.80 9.22 -16.62
N TYR A 180 -5.71 8.05 -17.27
CA TYR A 180 -4.54 7.63 -18.03
C TYR A 180 -4.72 7.80 -19.55
N GLY A 181 -5.96 7.99 -20.02
CA GLY A 181 -6.31 8.00 -21.44
C GLY A 181 -6.53 6.59 -21.96
N SER A 182 -6.00 6.28 -23.14
CA SER A 182 -6.21 4.98 -23.79
C SER A 182 -5.33 3.90 -23.18
N ILE A 183 -5.96 2.83 -22.67
CA ILE A 183 -5.30 1.58 -22.27
C ILE A 183 -5.73 0.45 -23.22
N PRO A 184 -4.88 -0.57 -23.45
CA PRO A 184 -5.24 -1.71 -24.30
C PRO A 184 -6.49 -2.43 -23.81
N ASP A 185 -7.34 -2.91 -24.73
CA ASP A 185 -8.57 -3.62 -24.36
C ASP A 185 -8.31 -4.97 -23.67
N ASN A 186 -7.15 -5.57 -23.91
CA ASN A 186 -6.70 -6.80 -23.26
C ASN A 186 -5.93 -6.55 -21.95
N THR A 187 -6.15 -5.40 -21.29
CA THR A 187 -5.46 -5.06 -20.03
C THR A 187 -5.77 -6.09 -18.95
N THR A 188 -4.71 -6.74 -18.46
CA THR A 188 -4.79 -7.71 -17.35
C THR A 188 -4.94 -7.01 -16.00
N TYR A 189 -5.41 -7.75 -14.99
CA TYR A 189 -5.50 -7.24 -13.62
C TYR A 189 -4.16 -6.67 -13.11
N SER A 190 -3.03 -7.33 -13.38
CA SER A 190 -1.71 -6.85 -12.95
C SER A 190 -1.34 -5.52 -13.62
N GLN A 191 -1.69 -5.35 -14.90
CA GLN A 191 -1.45 -4.09 -15.61
C GLN A 191 -2.36 -2.98 -15.09
N ALA A 192 -3.65 -3.27 -14.86
CA ALA A 192 -4.60 -2.33 -14.25
C ALA A 192 -4.10 -1.85 -12.87
N LEU A 193 -3.58 -2.78 -12.07
CA LEU A 193 -2.95 -2.49 -10.79
C LEU A 193 -1.76 -1.53 -10.96
N ASP A 194 -0.88 -1.78 -11.92
CA ASP A 194 0.29 -0.93 -12.13
C ASP A 194 -0.06 0.47 -12.66
N TYR A 195 -1.07 0.58 -13.52
CA TYR A 195 -1.62 1.88 -13.93
C TYR A 195 -2.20 2.64 -12.74
N THR A 196 -3.04 1.98 -11.95
CA THR A 196 -3.62 2.58 -10.74
C THR A 196 -2.52 3.05 -9.80
N LYS A 197 -1.46 2.25 -9.65
CA LYS A 197 -0.33 2.66 -8.81
C LYS A 197 0.33 3.94 -9.30
N LYS A 198 0.58 4.03 -10.61
CA LYS A 198 1.21 5.20 -11.22
C LYS A 198 0.34 6.45 -11.08
N ILE A 199 -0.96 6.34 -11.35
CA ILE A 199 -1.92 7.45 -11.23
C ILE A 199 -1.97 7.93 -9.78
N MET A 200 -2.17 7.01 -8.83
CA MET A 200 -2.28 7.36 -7.42
C MET A 200 -1.00 8.00 -6.90
N SER A 201 0.16 7.48 -7.30
CA SER A 201 1.44 8.06 -6.89
C SER A 201 1.57 9.54 -7.27
N ASP A 202 1.24 9.87 -8.52
CA ASP A 202 1.30 11.23 -9.03
C ASP A 202 0.30 12.16 -8.31
N ARG A 203 -0.96 11.71 -8.18
CA ARG A 203 -2.02 12.51 -7.54
C ARG A 203 -1.76 12.74 -6.05
N TYR A 204 -1.23 11.75 -5.35
CA TYR A 204 -0.85 11.89 -3.94
C TYR A 204 0.28 12.88 -3.73
N GLU A 205 1.28 12.89 -4.61
CA GLU A 205 2.40 13.84 -4.51
C GLU A 205 1.89 15.28 -4.66
N ASN A 206 0.98 15.52 -5.61
CA ASN A 206 0.33 16.82 -5.78
C ASN A 206 -0.54 17.21 -4.58
N LEU A 207 -1.40 16.31 -4.08
CA LEU A 207 -2.22 16.56 -2.89
C LEU A 207 -1.34 16.90 -1.68
N LYS A 208 -0.22 16.20 -1.53
CA LYS A 208 0.71 16.49 -0.44
C LYS A 208 1.25 17.90 -0.52
N LYS A 209 1.65 18.35 -1.71
CA LYS A 209 2.11 19.72 -1.92
C LYS A 209 1.03 20.73 -1.51
N TYR A 210 -0.22 20.53 -1.92
CA TYR A 210 -1.33 21.41 -1.56
C TYR A 210 -1.60 21.46 -0.05
N TYR A 211 -1.58 20.30 0.64
CA TYR A 211 -1.78 20.29 2.09
C TYR A 211 -0.62 20.89 2.88
N ASP A 212 0.61 20.75 2.38
CA ASP A 212 1.77 21.42 2.96
C ASP A 212 1.70 22.95 2.74
N GLU A 213 1.20 23.41 1.59
CA GLU A 213 0.95 24.84 1.30
C GLU A 213 -0.21 25.42 2.12
N LEU A 214 -1.32 24.70 2.28
CA LEU A 214 -2.45 25.05 3.16
C LEU A 214 -2.00 25.29 4.62
N SER A 215 -0.99 24.55 5.08
CA SER A 215 -0.43 24.76 6.42
C SER A 215 0.29 26.11 6.55
N ASN A 216 0.76 26.67 5.43
CA ASN A 216 1.56 27.90 5.40
C ASN A 216 0.74 29.12 4.93
N GLN A 217 -0.36 28.91 4.21
CA GLN A 217 -1.26 29.96 3.71
C GLN A 217 -2.68 29.71 4.22
N LYS A 218 -3.17 30.60 5.11
CA LYS A 218 -4.49 30.45 5.74
C LYS A 218 -5.67 30.58 4.77
N THR A 219 -5.47 31.21 3.61
CA THR A 219 -6.46 31.39 2.53
C THR A 219 -5.89 30.87 1.21
N LEU A 220 -6.50 29.83 0.65
CA LEU A 220 -6.01 29.19 -0.57
C LEU A 220 -6.43 29.97 -1.82
N SER A 221 -5.51 30.18 -2.74
CA SER A 221 -5.81 30.81 -4.04
C SER A 221 -6.74 29.92 -4.88
N GLN A 222 -7.57 30.51 -5.74
CA GLN A 222 -8.55 29.81 -6.58
C GLN A 222 -7.94 28.67 -7.41
N LYS A 223 -6.80 28.93 -8.07
CA LYS A 223 -6.04 27.90 -8.81
C LYS A 223 -5.71 26.67 -7.95
N HIS A 224 -5.35 26.88 -6.68
CA HIS A 224 -5.01 25.79 -5.77
C HIS A 224 -6.26 25.04 -5.30
N ASN A 225 -7.41 25.71 -5.13
CA ASN A 225 -8.68 25.02 -4.86
C ASN A 225 -9.06 24.10 -6.03
N LEU A 226 -9.04 24.61 -7.27
CA LEU A 226 -9.35 23.80 -8.45
C LEU A 226 -8.42 22.60 -8.57
N SER A 227 -7.10 22.80 -8.42
CA SER A 227 -6.16 21.69 -8.48
C SER A 227 -6.33 20.69 -7.33
N LEU A 228 -6.71 21.12 -6.13
CA LEU A 228 -7.01 20.20 -5.02
C LEU A 228 -8.23 19.33 -5.36
N ILE A 229 -9.29 19.92 -5.91
CA ILE A 229 -10.50 19.23 -6.36
C ILE A 229 -10.12 18.18 -7.43
N GLU A 230 -9.40 18.58 -8.48
CA GLU A 230 -8.95 17.70 -9.56
C GLU A 230 -8.14 16.50 -9.06
N ASN A 231 -7.16 16.75 -8.16
CA ASN A 231 -6.30 15.68 -7.67
C ASN A 231 -7.03 14.76 -6.69
N SER A 232 -8.01 15.28 -5.94
CA SER A 232 -8.83 14.48 -5.02
C SER A 232 -9.79 13.55 -5.76
N ASN A 233 -10.32 13.96 -6.91
CA ASN A 233 -11.23 13.13 -7.71
C ASN A 233 -10.66 11.74 -8.02
N ALA A 234 -9.39 11.64 -8.41
CA ALA A 234 -8.78 10.35 -8.70
C ALA A 234 -8.73 9.45 -7.46
N VAL A 235 -8.39 10.02 -6.31
CA VAL A 235 -8.32 9.28 -5.05
C VAL A 235 -9.70 8.79 -4.61
N LEU A 236 -10.72 9.62 -4.77
CA LEU A 236 -12.10 9.26 -4.46
C LEU A 236 -12.65 8.20 -5.44
N ASP A 237 -12.39 8.35 -6.75
CA ASP A 237 -12.82 7.38 -7.76
C ASP A 237 -12.19 5.99 -7.55
N PHE A 238 -10.95 5.94 -7.05
CA PHE A 238 -10.26 4.68 -6.75
C PHE A 238 -10.52 4.13 -5.34
N GLU A 239 -11.23 4.85 -4.47
CA GLU A 239 -11.49 4.43 -3.08
C GLU A 239 -12.20 3.08 -3.00
N LYS A 240 -13.12 2.79 -3.91
CA LYS A 240 -13.82 1.49 -4.01
C LYS A 240 -12.87 0.33 -4.31
N TYR A 241 -11.76 0.58 -4.99
CA TYR A 241 -10.84 -0.45 -5.47
C TYR A 241 -9.57 -0.52 -4.63
N VAL A 242 -9.20 0.54 -3.90
CA VAL A 242 -7.91 0.70 -3.24
C VAL A 242 -8.08 1.11 -1.78
N THR A 243 -7.29 0.52 -0.90
CA THR A 243 -7.12 0.92 0.50
C THR A 243 -5.79 1.60 0.72
N TYR A 244 -5.80 2.69 1.47
CA TYR A 244 -4.61 3.46 1.78
C TYR A 244 -4.00 2.98 3.11
N LYS A 245 -2.69 2.72 3.12
CA LYS A 245 -1.91 2.43 4.34
C LYS A 245 -1.02 3.60 4.73
N ILE A 246 -1.46 4.82 4.43
CA ILE A 246 -0.70 6.02 4.76
C ILE A 246 -0.91 6.34 6.24
N ALA A 247 0.19 6.34 7.01
CA ALA A 247 0.18 6.71 8.42
C ALA A 247 -0.04 8.23 8.65
N ASP A 248 -0.01 9.03 7.58
CA ASP A 248 -0.31 10.45 7.64
C ASP A 248 -1.82 10.67 7.66
N VAL A 249 -2.31 11.09 8.83
CA VAL A 249 -3.72 11.37 9.13
C VAL A 249 -4.32 12.36 8.13
N ARG A 250 -3.51 13.19 7.45
CA ARG A 250 -3.96 14.15 6.43
C ARG A 250 -4.58 13.50 5.18
N PHE A 251 -4.28 12.24 4.92
CA PHE A 251 -4.70 11.53 3.70
C PHE A 251 -5.66 10.37 3.98
N LEU A 252 -6.35 10.39 5.12
CA LEU A 252 -7.47 9.49 5.38
C LEU A 252 -8.63 9.79 4.40
N PRO A 253 -9.35 8.78 3.87
CA PRO A 253 -10.44 9.00 2.92
C PRO A 253 -11.47 10.05 3.38
N ASP A 254 -12.01 9.89 4.59
CA ASP A 254 -12.96 10.86 5.18
C ASP A 254 -12.42 12.29 5.21
N ARG A 255 -11.12 12.43 5.46
CA ARG A 255 -10.46 13.73 5.49
C ARG A 255 -10.25 14.28 4.08
N ILE A 256 -9.89 13.45 3.11
CA ILE A 256 -9.79 13.85 1.71
C ILE A 256 -11.15 14.33 1.22
N HIS A 257 -12.22 13.59 1.53
CA HIS A 257 -13.59 13.97 1.20
C HIS A 257 -13.96 15.32 1.84
N HIS A 258 -13.71 15.49 3.14
CA HIS A 258 -13.97 16.76 3.81
C HIS A 258 -13.18 17.93 3.19
N LYS A 259 -11.91 17.74 2.83
CA LYS A 259 -11.06 18.77 2.23
C LYS A 259 -11.46 19.09 0.80
N TYR A 260 -11.91 18.09 0.06
CA TYR A 260 -12.51 18.23 -1.26
C TYR A 260 -13.75 19.13 -1.21
N GLU A 261 -14.72 18.82 -0.35
CA GLU A 261 -15.94 19.62 -0.17
C GLU A 261 -15.61 21.06 0.26
N GLN A 262 -14.69 21.23 1.20
CA GLN A 262 -14.22 22.56 1.61
C GLN A 262 -13.60 23.36 0.46
N ALA A 263 -12.84 22.73 -0.43
CA ALA A 263 -12.22 23.42 -1.55
C ALA A 263 -13.27 23.89 -2.58
N ILE A 264 -14.34 23.10 -2.79
CA ILE A 264 -15.48 23.48 -3.63
C ILE A 264 -16.17 24.70 -3.03
N GLN A 265 -16.56 24.62 -1.76
CA GLN A 265 -17.24 25.72 -1.05
C GLN A 265 -16.39 27.00 -1.06
N ASN A 266 -15.10 26.91 -0.70
CA ASN A 266 -14.20 28.06 -0.72
C ASN A 266 -14.06 28.67 -2.12
N TYR A 267 -14.04 27.87 -3.18
CA TYR A 267 -13.98 28.40 -4.54
C TYR A 267 -15.26 29.18 -4.87
N ILE A 268 -16.42 28.60 -4.56
CA ILE A 268 -17.74 29.21 -4.79
C ILE A 268 -17.87 30.50 -4.00
N ASP A 269 -17.51 30.49 -2.72
CA ASP A 269 -17.59 31.67 -1.84
C ASP A 269 -16.74 32.82 -2.36
N VAL A 270 -15.52 32.54 -2.85
CA VAL A 270 -14.64 33.58 -3.41
C VAL A 270 -15.21 34.16 -4.71
N GLU A 271 -15.76 33.33 -5.61
CA GLU A 271 -16.40 33.82 -6.84
C GLU A 271 -17.70 34.59 -6.54
N TYR A 272 -18.48 34.12 -5.57
CA TYR A 272 -19.67 34.78 -5.09
C TYR A 272 -19.32 36.16 -4.53
N GLN A 273 -18.32 36.25 -3.65
CA GLN A 273 -17.91 37.53 -3.06
C GLN A 273 -17.46 38.55 -4.12
N LYS A 274 -16.71 38.12 -5.14
CA LYS A 274 -16.33 38.99 -6.26
C LYS A 274 -17.56 39.51 -7.02
N ALA A 275 -18.55 38.66 -7.23
CA ALA A 275 -19.81 39.06 -7.86
C ALA A 275 -20.59 40.01 -6.94
N ALA A 276 -20.62 39.73 -5.64
CA ALA A 276 -21.22 40.54 -4.57
C ALA A 276 -20.68 41.97 -4.60
N ASP A 277 -19.36 42.09 -4.51
CA ASP A 277 -18.63 43.36 -4.51
C ASP A 277 -18.87 44.13 -5.81
N HIS A 278 -18.88 43.45 -6.96
CA HIS A 278 -19.14 44.10 -8.24
C HIS A 278 -20.58 44.62 -8.34
N ALA A 279 -21.59 43.82 -7.98
CA ALA A 279 -22.97 44.27 -8.10
C ALA A 279 -23.36 45.32 -7.04
N ALA A 280 -22.65 45.42 -5.92
CA ALA A 280 -22.77 46.55 -5.00
C ALA A 280 -22.43 47.91 -5.65
N THR A 281 -21.60 47.91 -6.71
CA THR A 281 -21.30 49.13 -7.49
C THR A 281 -22.37 49.50 -8.52
N LEU A 282 -23.29 48.58 -8.83
CA LEU A 282 -24.30 48.74 -9.87
C LEU A 282 -25.55 49.43 -9.34
N LYS A 283 -26.06 50.39 -10.10
CA LYS A 283 -27.25 51.20 -9.74
C LYS A 283 -28.58 50.56 -10.12
N THR A 284 -28.59 49.60 -11.04
CA THR A 284 -29.81 49.01 -11.59
C THR A 284 -29.99 47.56 -11.13
N GLU A 285 -31.22 47.21 -10.79
CA GLU A 285 -31.60 45.85 -10.38
C GLU A 285 -31.33 44.83 -11.49
N LYS A 286 -31.65 45.18 -12.74
CA LYS A 286 -31.30 44.37 -13.92
C LYS A 286 -29.79 44.14 -14.05
N GLY A 287 -28.97 45.12 -13.67
CA GLY A 287 -27.51 44.98 -13.64
C GLY A 287 -27.05 43.96 -12.59
N LYS A 288 -27.67 43.98 -11.40
CA LYS A 288 -27.41 43.00 -10.34
C LYS A 288 -27.81 41.58 -10.75
N LEU A 289 -29.01 41.40 -11.33
CA LEU A 289 -29.46 40.09 -11.84
C LEU A 289 -28.55 39.52 -12.93
N ASN A 290 -28.08 40.36 -13.85
CA ASN A 290 -27.10 39.95 -14.87
C ASN A 290 -25.77 39.51 -14.23
N GLN A 291 -25.34 40.15 -13.14
CA GLN A 291 -24.13 39.77 -12.43
C GLN A 291 -24.27 38.40 -11.75
N ILE A 292 -25.44 38.09 -11.18
CA ILE A 292 -25.75 36.76 -10.63
C ILE A 292 -25.71 35.70 -11.72
N ALA A 293 -26.32 35.97 -12.88
CA ALA A 293 -26.30 35.05 -14.01
C ALA A 293 -24.86 34.76 -14.47
N LYS A 294 -24.02 35.81 -14.58
CA LYS A 294 -22.61 35.69 -14.93
C LYS A 294 -21.81 34.88 -13.91
N TYR A 295 -22.08 35.06 -12.62
CA TYR A 295 -21.49 34.25 -11.55
C TYR A 295 -21.85 32.78 -11.71
N LYS A 296 -23.15 32.46 -11.86
CA LYS A 296 -23.61 31.07 -12.05
C LYS A 296 -22.96 30.44 -13.28
N GLU A 297 -22.87 31.18 -14.38
CA GLU A 297 -22.20 30.73 -15.60
C GLU A 297 -20.71 30.45 -15.35
N THR A 298 -19.99 31.38 -14.72
CA THR A 298 -18.54 31.24 -14.45
C THR A 298 -18.25 30.05 -13.54
N VAL A 299 -19.00 29.90 -12.45
CA VAL A 299 -18.84 28.77 -11.53
C VAL A 299 -19.19 27.45 -12.22
N THR A 300 -20.28 27.43 -12.99
CA THR A 300 -20.69 26.23 -13.74
C THR A 300 -19.66 25.84 -14.78
N GLU A 301 -19.13 26.78 -15.55
CA GLU A 301 -18.09 26.52 -16.55
C GLU A 301 -16.84 25.91 -15.91
N ASN A 302 -16.38 26.49 -14.80
CA ASN A 302 -15.15 26.06 -14.14
C ASN A 302 -15.30 24.75 -13.34
N LEU A 303 -16.45 24.51 -12.69
CA LEU A 303 -16.65 23.34 -11.85
C LEU A 303 -17.31 22.16 -12.59
N SER A 304 -18.14 22.37 -13.61
CA SER A 304 -18.86 21.27 -14.28
C SER A 304 -17.94 20.21 -14.90
N SER A 305 -16.73 20.61 -15.31
CA SER A 305 -15.73 19.69 -15.84
C SER A 305 -15.04 18.84 -14.75
N ILE A 306 -15.18 19.23 -13.48
CA ILE A 306 -14.39 18.69 -12.35
C ILE A 306 -15.28 18.08 -11.25
N CYS A 307 -16.48 18.60 -11.02
CA CYS A 307 -17.41 18.15 -9.97
C CYS A 307 -18.86 18.26 -10.46
N SER A 308 -19.71 17.29 -10.09
CA SER A 308 -21.13 17.28 -10.43
C SER A 308 -22.04 17.85 -9.35
N ASN A 309 -21.60 17.89 -8.09
CA ASN A 309 -22.46 18.11 -6.92
C ASN A 309 -22.23 19.48 -6.25
N PHE A 310 -22.07 20.54 -7.05
CA PHE A 310 -21.80 21.90 -6.53
C PHE A 310 -23.01 22.85 -6.65
N SER A 311 -23.99 22.51 -7.50
CA SER A 311 -25.12 23.38 -7.85
C SER A 311 -25.99 23.76 -6.64
N ASP A 312 -26.20 22.82 -5.71
CA ASP A 312 -27.04 23.06 -4.53
C ASP A 312 -26.44 24.14 -3.64
N TYR A 313 -25.14 24.06 -3.35
CA TYR A 313 -24.43 25.06 -2.55
C TYR A 313 -24.33 26.41 -3.28
N MET A 314 -24.06 26.38 -4.59
CA MET A 314 -24.03 27.59 -5.42
C MET A 314 -25.39 28.32 -5.41
N ASN A 315 -26.50 27.59 -5.51
CA ASN A 315 -27.85 28.17 -5.48
C ASN A 315 -28.22 28.65 -4.07
N LEU A 316 -27.91 27.88 -3.03
CA LEU A 316 -28.09 28.29 -1.64
C LEU A 316 -27.41 29.65 -1.37
N LYS A 317 -26.19 29.85 -1.87
CA LYS A 317 -25.48 31.14 -1.72
C LYS A 317 -26.15 32.31 -2.41
N VAL A 318 -26.86 32.06 -3.50
CA VAL A 318 -27.62 33.09 -4.20
C VAL A 318 -28.93 33.39 -3.46
N ASP A 319 -29.55 32.36 -2.88
CA ASP A 319 -30.83 32.48 -2.17
C ASP A 319 -30.69 33.08 -0.75
N GLU A 320 -29.56 32.85 -0.06
CA GLU A 320 -29.30 33.39 1.29
C GLU A 320 -28.99 34.90 1.31
N ASP A 321 -28.31 35.40 0.27
CA ASP A 321 -27.84 36.78 0.17
C ASP A 321 -28.27 37.35 -1.18
N ASP A 322 -29.56 37.61 -1.33
CA ASP A 322 -30.19 38.18 -2.51
C ASP A 322 -29.74 39.66 -2.66
N PHE A 323 -28.45 39.90 -2.93
CA PHE A 323 -27.81 41.17 -3.31
C PHE A 323 -28.42 42.46 -2.70
N TYR A 324 -28.79 42.45 -1.42
CA TYR A 324 -29.64 43.50 -0.82
C TYR A 324 -30.78 43.94 -1.78
N LEU A 325 -31.73 43.05 -2.03
CA LEU A 325 -33.10 43.37 -2.42
C LEU A 325 -33.91 43.68 -1.15
N SER A 326 -33.40 44.58 -0.30
CA SER A 326 -34.25 45.25 0.68
C SER A 326 -34.80 46.50 0.01
N GLU A 327 -36.12 46.50 -0.21
CA GLU A 327 -36.95 47.63 -0.68
C GLU A 327 -36.59 48.98 -0.05
#